data_AF-A7EFW4-F1
#
_entry.id   AF-A7EFW4-F1
#
_cell.length_a   1.000
_cell.length_b   1.000
_cell.length_c   1.000
_cell.angle_alpha   90.00
_cell.angle_beta   90.00
_cell.angle_gamma   90.00
#
_symmetry.space_group_name_H-M   'P 1'
#
loop_
_entity.id
_entity.type
_entity.pdbx_description
1 polymer ?
#
loop_
_entity_poly.entity_id
_entity_poly.type
_entity_poly.pdbx_seq_one_letter_code
_entity_poly.pdbx_strand_id
1 'polypeptide(L)'
;MPTELEELVDFISHGNTQVRTIAKDAITILINLSTDKDVLEYLASDKEFINTLLGKLTNPKEPNANFIAMLLANLAKWDDFKQIITLERPAPKELTSNNRAIDQLMDLFVKGADGTYNTEADYDYLAYLFADLAKHEEGRKYFLTKQEYDGVVPLTKMTVFTEHKSDIRRKGVASTIKNVAFEIESHPLFLSEDEINILPYLLLPIMGSEEFDEEDTMAMLPDLQLLPPDKERDSDPTIMQTHVETLMLLTTTREGRDIMREIKVYPIIRELHLKIDHDEMREACERLVQVLMRDEEGEEKVDSGMKTLARRSDKPSSSPKPFSSQSNGVAGSWASQDAEDPASDSDDDKIVEV
;
A
#
# COMPACT_ATOMS: atom_id res chain seq x y z
N MET A 1 2.63 -30.41 -30.01
CA MET A 1 1.24 -30.17 -29.60
C MET A 1 1.28 -28.93 -28.74
N PRO A 2 0.38 -27.97 -28.93
CA PRO A 2 0.34 -26.81 -28.05
C PRO A 2 0.14 -27.28 -26.61
N THR A 3 0.79 -26.60 -25.67
CA THR A 3 0.55 -26.85 -24.24
C THR A 3 -0.89 -26.46 -23.88
N GLU A 4 -1.42 -27.00 -22.78
CA GLU A 4 -2.75 -26.61 -22.28
C GLU A 4 -2.85 -25.09 -22.03
N LEU A 5 -1.73 -24.44 -21.72
CA LEU A 5 -1.60 -22.98 -21.60
C LEU A 5 -1.62 -22.27 -22.95
N GLU A 6 -0.93 -22.78 -23.98
CA GLU A 6 -1.03 -22.23 -25.34
C GLU A 6 -2.46 -22.31 -25.90
N GLU A 7 -3.16 -23.43 -25.67
CA GLU A 7 -4.58 -23.57 -26.07
C GLU A 7 -5.47 -22.57 -25.34
N LEU A 8 -5.22 -22.35 -24.05
CA LEU A 8 -5.93 -21.35 -23.25
C LEU A 8 -5.64 -19.91 -23.71
N VAL A 9 -4.39 -19.61 -24.06
CA VAL A 9 -3.94 -18.32 -24.59
C VAL A 9 -4.67 -17.98 -25.90
N ASP A 10 -4.69 -18.90 -26.86
CA ASP A 10 -5.39 -18.74 -28.13
C ASP A 10 -6.89 -18.56 -27.92
N PHE A 11 -7.45 -19.26 -26.93
CA PHE A 11 -8.86 -19.19 -26.60
C PHE A 11 -9.26 -17.84 -26.00
N ILE A 12 -8.50 -17.29 -25.03
CA ILE A 12 -8.78 -15.99 -24.40
C ILE A 12 -8.69 -14.84 -25.44
N SER A 13 -8.03 -15.03 -26.58
CA SER A 13 -7.80 -13.99 -27.61
C SER A 13 -8.92 -13.79 -28.63
N HIS A 14 -9.99 -14.59 -28.62
CA HIS A 14 -11.00 -14.63 -29.68
C HIS A 14 -12.05 -13.49 -29.64
N GLY A 15 -12.37 -12.91 -30.80
CA GLY A 15 -13.26 -11.75 -30.96
C GLY A 15 -14.78 -11.98 -30.80
N ASN A 16 -15.23 -13.19 -30.45
CA ASN A 16 -16.63 -13.56 -30.31
C ASN A 16 -17.14 -13.31 -28.88
N THR A 17 -18.32 -12.69 -28.71
CA THR A 17 -18.93 -12.38 -27.40
C THR A 17 -19.05 -13.59 -26.47
N GLN A 18 -19.39 -14.77 -27.00
CA GLN A 18 -19.48 -16.00 -26.18
C GLN A 18 -18.09 -16.44 -25.72
N VAL A 19 -17.06 -16.22 -26.53
CA VAL A 19 -15.67 -16.52 -26.17
C VAL A 19 -15.12 -15.51 -25.16
N ARG A 20 -15.57 -14.24 -25.19
CA ARG A 20 -15.23 -13.25 -24.16
C ARG A 20 -15.76 -13.66 -22.77
N THR A 21 -16.97 -14.21 -22.69
CA THR A 21 -17.51 -14.73 -21.42
C THR A 21 -16.68 -15.91 -20.92
N ILE A 22 -16.33 -16.85 -21.80
CA ILE A 22 -15.53 -18.02 -21.39
C ILE A 22 -14.10 -17.60 -21.01
N ALA A 23 -13.52 -16.59 -21.69
CA ALA A 23 -12.23 -16.01 -21.32
C ALA A 23 -12.25 -15.42 -19.90
N LYS A 24 -13.32 -14.70 -19.55
CA LYS A 24 -13.53 -14.19 -18.19
C LYS A 24 -13.62 -15.32 -17.17
N ASP A 25 -14.40 -16.36 -17.46
CA ASP A 25 -14.57 -17.52 -16.58
C ASP A 25 -13.24 -18.25 -16.37
N ALA A 26 -12.45 -18.42 -17.44
CA ALA A 26 -11.15 -19.05 -17.37
C ALA A 26 -10.14 -18.23 -16.55
N ILE A 27 -10.05 -16.91 -16.75
CA ILE A 27 -9.19 -16.04 -15.94
C ILE A 27 -9.63 -16.08 -14.47
N THR A 28 -10.94 -16.11 -14.20
CA THR A 28 -11.48 -16.23 -12.84
C THR A 28 -11.06 -17.55 -12.17
N ILE A 29 -11.11 -18.65 -12.91
CA ILE A 29 -10.62 -19.95 -12.44
C ILE A 29 -9.12 -19.86 -12.11
N LEU A 30 -8.32 -19.27 -13.01
CA LEU A 30 -6.88 -19.11 -12.77
C LEU A 30 -6.57 -18.24 -11.55
N ILE A 31 -7.30 -17.14 -11.34
CA ILE A 31 -7.15 -16.30 -10.14
C ILE A 31 -7.38 -17.15 -8.88
N ASN A 32 -8.44 -17.96 -8.85
CA ASN A 32 -8.75 -18.81 -7.70
C ASN A 32 -7.70 -19.91 -7.50
N LEU A 33 -7.27 -20.58 -8.58
CA LEU A 33 -6.30 -21.67 -8.51
C LEU A 33 -4.88 -21.18 -8.21
N SER A 34 -4.51 -19.97 -8.62
CA SER A 34 -3.20 -19.35 -8.31
C SER A 34 -2.98 -19.03 -6.83
N THR A 35 -3.94 -19.37 -5.96
CA THR A 35 -3.76 -19.40 -4.50
C THR A 35 -3.02 -20.65 -4.01
N ASP A 36 -3.05 -21.72 -4.81
CA ASP A 36 -2.25 -22.92 -4.59
C ASP A 36 -0.81 -22.71 -5.09
N LYS A 37 0.17 -23.17 -4.30
CA LYS A 37 1.59 -22.90 -4.56
C LYS A 37 2.09 -23.57 -5.84
N ASP A 38 1.66 -24.80 -6.10
CA ASP A 38 2.14 -25.57 -7.26
C ASP A 38 1.56 -24.98 -8.55
N VAL A 39 0.27 -24.57 -8.52
CA VAL A 39 -0.37 -23.87 -9.64
C VAL A 39 0.25 -22.50 -9.85
N LEU A 40 0.49 -21.74 -8.78
CA LEU A 40 1.15 -20.45 -8.85
C LEU A 40 2.51 -20.54 -9.54
N GLU A 41 3.37 -21.47 -9.12
CA GLU A 41 4.69 -21.69 -9.73
C GLU A 41 4.57 -22.11 -11.20
N TYR A 42 3.64 -23.01 -11.52
CA TYR A 42 3.40 -23.45 -12.90
C TYR A 42 2.99 -22.28 -13.82
N LEU A 43 2.08 -21.42 -13.37
CA LEU A 43 1.62 -20.26 -14.13
C LEU A 43 2.67 -19.15 -14.21
N ALA A 44 3.34 -18.85 -13.11
CA ALA A 44 4.30 -17.74 -13.00
C ALA A 44 5.62 -18.02 -13.72
N SER A 45 6.01 -19.30 -13.87
CA SER A 45 7.21 -19.71 -14.60
C SER A 45 7.04 -19.78 -16.12
N ASP A 46 5.80 -19.80 -16.63
CA ASP A 46 5.51 -19.83 -18.07
C ASP A 46 5.63 -18.42 -18.70
N LYS A 47 6.76 -18.19 -19.38
CA LYS A 47 7.06 -16.91 -20.03
C LYS A 47 6.12 -16.56 -21.18
N GLU A 48 5.58 -17.54 -21.91
CA GLU A 48 4.65 -17.28 -23.01
C GLU A 48 3.28 -16.86 -22.48
N PHE A 49 2.84 -17.53 -21.40
CA PHE A 49 1.65 -17.13 -20.67
C PHE A 49 1.77 -15.70 -20.12
N ILE A 50 2.88 -15.36 -19.44
CA ILE A 50 3.10 -14.00 -18.93
C ILE A 50 3.11 -12.97 -20.07
N ASN A 51 3.80 -13.24 -21.18
CA ASN A 51 3.81 -12.33 -22.33
C ASN A 51 2.41 -12.13 -22.92
N THR A 52 1.58 -13.17 -22.95
CA THR A 52 0.18 -13.07 -23.38
C THR A 52 -0.63 -12.19 -22.44
N LEU A 53 -0.53 -12.41 -21.12
CA LEU A 53 -1.22 -11.60 -20.13
C LEU A 53 -0.85 -10.12 -20.27
N LEU A 54 0.44 -9.80 -20.40
CA LEU A 54 0.93 -8.43 -20.62
C LEU A 54 0.43 -7.84 -21.94
N GLY A 55 0.40 -8.65 -23.01
CA GLY A 55 -0.19 -8.33 -24.31
C GLY A 55 -1.64 -7.86 -24.19
N LYS A 56 -2.44 -8.63 -23.46
CA LYS A 56 -3.86 -8.34 -23.25
C LYS A 56 -4.08 -7.18 -22.30
N LEU A 57 -3.34 -7.10 -21.20
CA LEU A 57 -3.47 -6.03 -20.21
C LEU A 57 -3.20 -4.65 -20.83
N THR A 58 -2.22 -4.56 -21.73
CA THR A 58 -1.87 -3.33 -22.46
C THR A 58 -2.74 -3.05 -23.68
N ASN A 59 -3.77 -3.85 -23.95
CA ASN A 59 -4.72 -3.55 -25.02
C ASN A 59 -5.86 -2.67 -24.46
N PRO A 60 -6.05 -1.43 -24.95
CA PRO A 60 -7.09 -0.52 -24.45
C PRO A 60 -8.53 -0.99 -24.72
N LYS A 61 -8.69 -2.09 -25.47
CA LYS A 61 -9.99 -2.71 -25.79
C LYS A 61 -10.19 -4.07 -25.11
N GLU A 62 -9.29 -4.49 -24.22
CA GLU A 62 -9.44 -5.76 -23.48
C GLU A 62 -10.43 -5.58 -22.32
N PRO A 63 -11.62 -6.18 -22.37
CA PRO A 63 -12.62 -6.02 -21.31
C PRO A 63 -12.23 -6.73 -20.01
N ASN A 64 -11.28 -7.67 -20.05
CA ASN A 64 -10.85 -8.43 -18.86
C ASN A 64 -9.56 -7.88 -18.23
N ALA A 65 -9.13 -6.66 -18.57
CA ALA A 65 -7.85 -6.11 -18.10
C ALA A 65 -7.77 -6.07 -16.56
N ASN A 66 -8.85 -5.75 -15.84
CA ASN A 66 -8.87 -5.82 -14.38
C ASN A 66 -8.66 -7.24 -13.84
N PHE A 67 -9.29 -8.27 -14.43
CA PHE A 67 -9.06 -9.67 -14.04
C PHE A 67 -7.62 -10.12 -14.34
N ILE A 68 -7.04 -9.64 -15.44
CA ILE A 68 -5.64 -9.93 -15.75
C ILE A 68 -4.70 -9.27 -14.73
N ALA A 69 -4.98 -8.03 -14.31
CA ALA A 69 -4.24 -7.36 -13.25
C ALA A 69 -4.33 -8.11 -11.92
N MET A 70 -5.52 -8.63 -11.57
CA MET A 70 -5.73 -9.50 -10.40
C MET A 70 -4.89 -10.77 -10.47
N LEU A 71 -4.87 -11.43 -11.64
CA LEU A 71 -4.08 -12.63 -11.82
C LEU A 71 -2.58 -12.32 -11.69
N LEU A 72 -2.08 -11.27 -12.35
CA LEU A 72 -0.68 -10.85 -12.24
C LEU A 72 -0.28 -10.53 -10.79
N ALA A 73 -1.16 -9.89 -10.02
CA ALA A 73 -0.92 -9.65 -8.60
C ALA A 73 -0.77 -10.96 -7.80
N ASN A 74 -1.55 -12.00 -8.12
CA ASN A 74 -1.32 -13.33 -7.53
C ASN A 74 0.01 -13.94 -7.99
N LEU A 75 0.35 -13.83 -9.28
CA LEU A 75 1.59 -14.39 -9.82
C LEU A 75 2.85 -13.77 -9.19
N ALA A 76 2.81 -12.50 -8.80
CA ALA A 76 3.91 -11.83 -8.11
C ALA A 76 4.21 -12.35 -6.70
N LYS A 77 3.35 -13.20 -6.12
CA LYS A 77 3.62 -13.88 -4.86
C LYS A 77 4.66 -15.01 -5.01
N TRP A 78 5.01 -15.40 -6.24
CA TRP A 78 6.11 -16.30 -6.50
C TRP A 78 7.42 -15.53 -6.57
N ASP A 79 8.41 -15.91 -5.75
CA ASP A 79 9.65 -15.15 -5.56
C ASP A 79 10.42 -14.87 -6.86
N ASP A 80 10.33 -15.75 -7.86
CA ASP A 80 11.03 -15.60 -9.14
C ASP A 80 10.25 -14.79 -10.17
N PHE A 81 9.02 -14.38 -9.87
CA PHE A 81 8.24 -13.48 -10.71
C PHE A 81 8.88 -12.08 -10.83
N LYS A 82 9.79 -11.72 -9.92
CA LYS A 82 10.63 -10.50 -9.99
C LYS A 82 11.38 -10.33 -11.32
N GLN A 83 11.55 -11.40 -12.10
CA GLN A 83 12.08 -11.33 -13.47
C GLN A 83 11.30 -10.37 -14.39
N ILE A 84 10.02 -10.12 -14.10
CA ILE A 84 9.17 -9.17 -14.84
C ILE A 84 9.74 -7.75 -14.87
N ILE A 85 10.55 -7.36 -13.87
CA ILE A 85 11.23 -6.06 -13.78
C ILE A 85 12.15 -5.83 -14.98
N THR A 86 12.76 -6.91 -15.48
CA THR A 86 13.73 -6.87 -16.60
C THR A 86 13.16 -7.36 -17.91
N LEU A 87 11.90 -7.81 -17.93
CA LEU A 87 11.26 -8.35 -19.13
C LEU A 87 11.06 -7.25 -20.18
N GLU A 88 11.54 -7.49 -21.39
CA GLU A 88 11.31 -6.61 -22.53
C GLU A 88 10.23 -7.16 -23.46
N ARG A 89 9.37 -6.27 -23.93
CA ARG A 89 8.34 -6.53 -24.94
C ARG A 89 8.02 -5.26 -25.73
N PRO A 90 7.49 -5.36 -26.96
CA PRO A 90 7.17 -4.18 -27.77
C PRO A 90 6.25 -3.19 -27.03
N ALA A 91 6.66 -1.93 -27.00
CA ALA A 91 5.88 -0.85 -26.40
C ALA A 91 4.47 -0.73 -27.05
N PRO A 92 3.39 -0.67 -26.25
CA PRO A 92 2.06 -0.36 -26.77
C PRO A 92 2.02 1.07 -27.28
N LYS A 93 1.65 1.26 -28.56
CA LYS A 93 1.68 2.59 -29.21
C LYS A 93 0.81 3.61 -28.48
N GLU A 94 -0.35 3.17 -28.03
CA GLU A 94 -1.35 3.99 -27.34
C GLU A 94 -0.91 4.39 -25.93
N LEU A 95 -0.04 3.60 -25.29
CA LEU A 95 0.41 3.86 -23.92
C LEU A 95 1.58 4.85 -23.87
N THR A 96 2.32 5.02 -24.98
CA THR A 96 3.52 5.87 -25.08
C THR A 96 4.58 5.52 -24.03
N SER A 97 4.80 4.21 -23.83
CA SER A 97 5.77 3.67 -22.88
C SER A 97 7.04 3.17 -23.61
N ASN A 98 8.01 2.64 -22.86
CA ASN A 98 9.18 1.96 -23.43
C ASN A 98 8.94 0.44 -23.56
N ASN A 99 10.00 -0.32 -23.87
CA ASN A 99 9.91 -1.76 -24.06
C ASN A 99 9.93 -2.56 -22.74
N ARG A 100 10.16 -1.96 -21.57
CA ARG A 100 10.19 -2.70 -20.31
C ARG A 100 8.77 -2.95 -19.82
N ALA A 101 8.46 -4.19 -19.48
CA ALA A 101 7.13 -4.57 -19.02
C ALA A 101 6.73 -3.83 -17.75
N ILE A 102 7.65 -3.65 -16.79
CA ILE A 102 7.33 -2.95 -15.55
C ILE A 102 7.04 -1.45 -15.75
N ASP A 103 7.69 -0.80 -16.70
CA ASP A 103 7.42 0.60 -17.07
C ASP A 103 6.04 0.71 -17.74
N GLN A 104 5.68 -0.26 -18.58
CA GLN A 104 4.33 -0.36 -19.17
C GLN A 104 3.26 -0.58 -18.10
N LEU A 105 3.52 -1.44 -17.10
CA LEU A 105 2.60 -1.67 -15.98
C LEU A 105 2.44 -0.40 -15.12
N MET A 106 3.54 0.31 -14.86
CA MET A 106 3.50 1.59 -14.14
C MET A 106 2.69 2.63 -14.90
N ASP A 107 2.91 2.75 -16.21
CA ASP A 107 2.14 3.65 -17.05
C ASP A 107 0.66 3.29 -17.09
N LEU A 108 0.29 2.00 -17.14
CA LEU A 108 -1.12 1.56 -17.04
C LEU A 108 -1.72 1.92 -15.68
N PHE A 109 -0.99 1.72 -14.60
CA PHE A 109 -1.46 2.06 -13.27
C PHE A 109 -1.74 3.55 -13.11
N VAL A 110 -0.85 4.41 -13.64
CA VAL A 110 -0.98 5.87 -13.53
C VAL A 110 -1.98 6.42 -14.54
N LYS A 111 -1.82 6.10 -15.83
CA LYS A 111 -2.61 6.65 -16.94
C LYS A 111 -3.91 5.90 -17.20
N GLY A 112 -4.13 4.76 -16.54
CA GLY A 112 -5.34 3.95 -16.66
C GLY A 112 -6.32 4.13 -15.51
N ALA A 113 -5.95 4.90 -14.47
CA ALA A 113 -6.86 5.25 -13.40
C ALA A 113 -8.14 5.87 -13.99
N ASP A 114 -9.29 5.50 -13.42
CA ASP A 114 -10.61 6.01 -13.81
C ASP A 114 -11.01 5.74 -15.27
N GLY A 115 -10.50 4.66 -15.86
CA GLY A 115 -10.91 4.22 -17.20
C GLY A 115 -10.40 5.09 -18.34
N THR A 116 -9.38 5.92 -18.06
CA THR A 116 -8.82 6.89 -19.01
C THR A 116 -8.03 6.24 -20.16
N TYR A 117 -7.39 5.09 -19.90
CA TYR A 117 -6.71 4.29 -20.92
C TYR A 117 -7.61 3.20 -21.55
N ASN A 118 -8.41 2.53 -20.71
CA ASN A 118 -9.35 1.48 -21.10
C ASN A 118 -10.66 1.72 -20.34
N THR A 119 -11.76 1.95 -21.06
CA THR A 119 -13.05 2.31 -20.43
C THR A 119 -13.66 1.20 -19.58
N GLU A 120 -13.14 -0.03 -19.68
CA GLU A 120 -13.60 -1.20 -18.93
C GLU A 120 -12.63 -1.58 -17.78
N ALA A 121 -11.59 -0.79 -17.53
CA ALA A 121 -10.57 -1.11 -16.55
C ALA A 121 -10.03 0.10 -15.78
N ASP A 122 -9.82 -0.09 -14.49
CA ASP A 122 -9.22 0.89 -13.58
C ASP A 122 -7.77 0.53 -13.24
N TYR A 123 -7.32 -0.71 -13.48
CA TYR A 123 -5.97 -1.20 -13.18
C TYR A 123 -5.59 -1.16 -11.68
N ASP A 124 -6.56 -1.13 -10.77
CA ASP A 124 -6.33 -0.99 -9.33
C ASP A 124 -5.43 -2.09 -8.75
N TYR A 125 -5.62 -3.34 -9.19
CA TYR A 125 -4.87 -4.50 -8.70
C TYR A 125 -3.38 -4.49 -9.05
N LEU A 126 -2.93 -3.64 -9.98
CA LEU A 126 -1.49 -3.44 -10.19
C LEU A 126 -0.81 -2.86 -8.93
N ALA A 127 -1.56 -2.19 -8.04
CA ALA A 127 -1.02 -1.75 -6.76
C ALA A 127 -0.49 -2.93 -5.91
N TYR A 128 -1.19 -4.07 -5.91
CA TYR A 128 -0.72 -5.27 -5.20
C TYR A 128 0.44 -5.96 -5.91
N LEU A 129 0.44 -5.96 -7.25
CA LEU A 129 1.60 -6.41 -8.03
C LEU A 129 2.86 -5.64 -7.62
N PHE A 130 2.79 -4.31 -7.54
CA PHE A 130 3.92 -3.48 -7.13
C PHE A 130 4.32 -3.71 -5.68
N ALA A 131 3.35 -3.87 -4.78
CA ALA A 131 3.63 -4.19 -3.39
C ALA A 131 4.39 -5.51 -3.25
N ASP A 132 3.99 -6.56 -3.96
CA ASP A 132 4.68 -7.85 -3.96
C ASP A 132 6.08 -7.75 -4.56
N LEU A 133 6.25 -7.06 -5.70
CA LEU A 133 7.58 -6.83 -6.28
C LEU A 133 8.51 -6.06 -5.33
N ALA A 134 8.00 -5.06 -4.60
CA ALA A 134 8.77 -4.25 -3.66
C ALA A 134 9.27 -5.03 -2.43
N LYS A 135 8.81 -6.26 -2.19
CA LYS A 135 9.38 -7.14 -1.16
C LYS A 135 10.82 -7.56 -1.50
N HIS A 136 11.16 -7.60 -2.79
CA HIS A 136 12.48 -7.97 -3.29
C HIS A 136 13.37 -6.74 -3.48
N GLU A 137 14.68 -6.93 -3.34
CA GLU A 137 15.68 -5.86 -3.48
C GLU A 137 15.63 -5.23 -4.88
N GLU A 138 15.47 -6.03 -5.92
CA GLU A 138 15.35 -5.58 -7.30
C GLU A 138 14.12 -4.68 -7.51
N GLY A 139 13.01 -5.00 -6.84
CA GLY A 139 11.81 -4.19 -6.85
C GLY A 139 12.02 -2.86 -6.13
N ARG A 140 12.58 -2.87 -4.91
CA ARG A 140 12.91 -1.63 -4.18
C ARG A 140 13.81 -0.72 -5.00
N LYS A 141 14.85 -1.29 -5.61
CA LYS A 141 15.78 -0.55 -6.48
C LYS A 141 15.06 0.09 -7.67
N TYR A 142 14.14 -0.63 -8.32
CA TYR A 142 13.33 -0.06 -9.40
C TYR A 142 12.54 1.17 -8.90
N PHE A 143 11.84 1.07 -7.77
CA PHE A 143 11.03 2.16 -7.23
C PHE A 143 11.83 3.38 -6.78
N LEU A 144 13.11 3.21 -6.43
CA LEU A 144 14.00 4.28 -5.96
C LEU A 144 14.92 4.85 -7.05
N THR A 145 15.02 4.20 -8.21
CA THR A 145 15.93 4.64 -9.27
C THR A 145 15.16 5.39 -10.34
N LYS A 146 15.65 6.59 -10.69
CA LYS A 146 15.17 7.38 -11.83
C LYS A 146 15.23 6.53 -13.10
N GLN A 147 14.09 6.35 -13.79
CA GLN A 147 14.04 5.56 -15.00
C GLN A 147 14.43 6.39 -16.23
N GLU A 148 15.13 5.78 -17.19
CA GLU A 148 15.65 6.48 -18.36
C GLU A 148 14.55 6.96 -19.32
N TYR A 149 13.38 6.30 -19.33
CA TYR A 149 12.35 6.55 -20.34
C TYR A 149 11.54 7.82 -20.10
N ASP A 150 11.34 8.19 -18.85
CA ASP A 150 10.59 9.38 -18.44
C ASP A 150 11.40 10.32 -17.54
N GLY A 151 12.55 9.87 -17.03
CA GLY A 151 13.37 10.63 -16.11
C GLY A 151 12.70 10.83 -14.75
N VAL A 152 11.87 9.88 -14.29
CA VAL A 152 11.15 9.99 -13.01
C VAL A 152 11.47 8.78 -12.12
N VAL A 153 11.49 9.01 -10.81
CA VAL A 153 11.56 7.94 -9.80
C VAL A 153 10.20 7.26 -9.69
N PRO A 154 10.05 5.94 -9.95
CA PRO A 154 8.74 5.32 -10.04
C PRO A 154 7.87 5.44 -8.79
N LEU A 155 8.46 5.52 -7.60
CA LEU A 155 7.71 5.70 -6.36
C LEU A 155 6.90 7.01 -6.35
N THR A 156 7.42 8.12 -6.90
CA THR A 156 6.73 9.42 -6.90
C THR A 156 5.49 9.44 -7.78
N LYS A 157 5.44 8.56 -8.79
CA LYS A 157 4.22 8.34 -9.60
C LYS A 157 3.11 7.65 -8.82
N MET A 158 3.44 6.96 -7.72
CA MET A 158 2.49 6.21 -6.90
C MET A 158 1.96 7.03 -5.72
N THR A 159 2.75 7.96 -5.17
CA THR A 159 2.42 8.67 -3.92
C THR A 159 1.10 9.43 -3.99
N VAL A 160 0.75 10.00 -5.15
CA VAL A 160 -0.53 10.70 -5.36
C VAL A 160 -1.77 9.82 -5.14
N PHE A 161 -1.61 8.50 -5.13
CA PHE A 161 -2.71 7.55 -4.94
C PHE A 161 -2.92 7.14 -3.47
N THR A 162 -2.20 7.72 -2.50
CA THR A 162 -2.46 7.47 -1.06
C THR A 162 -3.82 8.03 -0.61
N GLU A 163 -4.38 9.00 -1.34
CA GLU A 163 -5.71 9.59 -1.10
C GLU A 163 -6.72 9.20 -2.21
N HIS A 164 -6.48 8.11 -2.94
CA HIS A 164 -7.34 7.72 -4.05
C HIS A 164 -8.67 7.11 -3.57
N LYS A 165 -9.76 7.31 -4.31
CA LYS A 165 -11.10 6.75 -3.98
C LYS A 165 -11.17 5.22 -3.91
N SER A 166 -10.18 4.51 -4.45
CA SER A 166 -10.12 3.05 -4.45
C SER A 166 -9.25 2.53 -3.31
N ASP A 167 -9.88 1.77 -2.41
CA ASP A 167 -9.21 1.13 -1.26
C ASP A 167 -8.10 0.18 -1.71
N ILE A 168 -8.29 -0.51 -2.84
CA ILE A 168 -7.31 -1.44 -3.42
C ILE A 168 -6.04 -0.68 -3.80
N ARG A 169 -6.19 0.48 -4.46
CA ARG A 169 -5.06 1.34 -4.82
C ARG A 169 -4.35 1.87 -3.59
N ARG A 170 -5.09 2.48 -2.66
CA ARG A 170 -4.52 3.05 -1.43
C ARG A 170 -3.71 1.99 -0.66
N LYS A 171 -4.29 0.80 -0.47
CA LYS A 171 -3.65 -0.31 0.26
C LYS A 171 -2.38 -0.82 -0.41
N GLY A 172 -2.42 -1.05 -1.73
CA GLY A 172 -1.25 -1.52 -2.47
C GLY A 172 -0.14 -0.46 -2.55
N VAL A 173 -0.51 0.81 -2.71
CA VAL A 173 0.45 1.95 -2.70
C VAL A 173 1.09 2.10 -1.33
N ALA A 174 0.31 2.14 -0.24
CA ALA A 174 0.83 2.21 1.12
C ALA A 174 1.79 1.04 1.41
N SER A 175 1.41 -0.18 0.99
CA SER A 175 2.26 -1.37 1.13
C SER A 175 3.55 -1.26 0.30
N THR A 176 3.47 -0.72 -0.91
CA THR A 176 4.65 -0.49 -1.76
C THR A 176 5.59 0.51 -1.09
N ILE A 177 5.09 1.65 -0.63
CA ILE A 177 5.91 2.67 0.06
C ILE A 177 6.60 2.07 1.29
N LYS A 178 5.86 1.34 2.14
CA LYS A 178 6.41 0.64 3.30
C LYS A 178 7.52 -0.35 2.91
N ASN A 179 7.28 -1.17 1.90
CA ASN A 179 8.25 -2.18 1.45
C ASN A 179 9.53 -1.52 0.94
N VAL A 180 9.43 -0.41 0.22
CA VAL A 180 10.59 0.34 -0.27
C VAL A 180 11.34 1.04 0.87
N ALA A 181 10.63 1.50 1.91
CA ALA A 181 11.23 2.16 3.08
C ALA A 181 12.12 1.26 3.95
N PHE A 182 12.18 -0.05 3.68
CA PHE A 182 13.21 -0.93 4.27
C PHE A 182 14.63 -0.62 3.78
N GLU A 183 14.77 0.17 2.70
CA GLU A 183 16.06 0.64 2.20
C GLU A 183 16.54 1.86 3.00
N ILE A 184 17.12 1.61 4.19
CA ILE A 184 17.52 2.66 5.15
C ILE A 184 18.49 3.67 4.52
N GLU A 185 19.42 3.21 3.67
CA GLU A 185 20.37 4.08 2.98
C GLU A 185 19.69 5.10 2.05
N SER A 186 18.45 4.84 1.65
CA SER A 186 17.67 5.72 0.77
C SER A 186 16.76 6.69 1.53
N HIS A 187 16.66 6.62 2.87
CA HIS A 187 15.80 7.53 3.65
C HIS A 187 16.03 9.02 3.36
N PRO A 188 17.26 9.53 3.11
CA PRO A 188 17.44 10.92 2.70
C PRO A 188 16.68 11.29 1.41
N LEU A 189 16.55 10.35 0.46
CA LEU A 189 15.77 10.57 -0.78
C LEU A 189 14.28 10.69 -0.48
N PHE A 190 13.76 9.89 0.47
CA PHE A 190 12.36 9.96 0.91
C PHE A 190 12.02 11.30 1.54
N LEU A 191 12.93 11.83 2.35
CA LEU A 191 12.72 13.01 3.19
C LEU A 191 13.05 14.33 2.47
N SER A 192 13.77 14.29 1.35
CA SER A 192 14.12 15.46 0.54
C SER A 192 12.91 16.03 -0.21
N GLU A 193 12.70 17.34 -0.09
CA GLU A 193 11.67 18.10 -0.82
C GLU A 193 11.90 18.12 -2.33
N ASP A 194 13.16 18.04 -2.77
CA ASP A 194 13.55 18.09 -4.18
C ASP A 194 13.54 16.70 -4.88
N GLU A 195 13.33 15.62 -4.12
CA GLU A 195 13.40 14.24 -4.62
C GLU A 195 12.05 13.53 -4.51
N ILE A 196 11.84 12.68 -3.50
CA ILE A 196 10.60 11.88 -3.36
C ILE A 196 9.54 12.64 -2.57
N ASN A 197 9.94 13.46 -1.59
CA ASN A 197 9.07 14.20 -0.68
C ASN A 197 7.89 13.35 -0.15
N ILE A 198 8.19 12.27 0.56
CA ILE A 198 7.18 11.25 0.91
C ILE A 198 6.23 11.70 2.03
N LEU A 199 6.66 12.62 2.89
CA LEU A 199 5.99 12.90 4.16
C LEU A 199 4.56 13.44 4.01
N PRO A 200 4.25 14.38 3.11
CA PRO A 200 2.86 14.80 2.88
C PRO A 200 1.94 13.61 2.57
N TYR A 201 2.40 12.68 1.73
CA TYR A 201 1.60 11.54 1.28
C TYR A 201 1.42 10.44 2.32
N LEU A 202 2.26 10.41 3.38
CA LEU A 202 2.09 9.54 4.53
C LEU A 202 1.20 10.17 5.62
N LEU A 203 1.25 11.49 5.75
CA LEU A 203 0.56 12.23 6.81
C LEU A 203 -0.90 12.57 6.44
N LEU A 204 -1.17 12.94 5.18
CA LEU A 204 -2.53 13.26 4.73
C LEU A 204 -3.56 12.13 5.01
N PRO A 205 -3.27 10.83 4.77
CA PRO A 205 -4.23 9.76 5.03
C PRO A 205 -4.56 9.54 6.50
N ILE A 206 -3.74 10.05 7.42
CA ILE A 206 -3.93 9.86 8.87
C ILE A 206 -4.39 11.14 9.59
N MET A 207 -4.57 12.23 8.84
CA MET A 207 -5.13 13.50 9.33
C MET A 207 -6.63 13.60 9.05
N GLY A 208 -7.39 14.13 10.00
CA GLY A 208 -8.77 14.58 9.80
C GLY A 208 -8.85 16.10 9.83
N SER A 209 -10.06 16.63 9.98
CA SER A 209 -10.36 18.06 10.08
C SER A 209 -10.08 18.66 11.47
N GLU A 210 -9.13 18.10 12.22
CA GLU A 210 -8.74 18.64 13.52
C GLU A 210 -8.04 19.99 13.39
N GLU A 211 -8.30 20.87 14.35
CA GLU A 211 -7.56 22.12 14.52
C GLU A 211 -6.37 21.89 15.45
N PHE A 212 -5.19 22.32 15.01
CA PHE A 212 -3.97 22.37 15.82
C PHE A 212 -3.75 23.80 16.28
N ASP A 213 -2.94 24.00 17.32
CA ASP A 213 -2.57 25.35 17.72
C ASP A 213 -1.72 26.05 16.63
N GLU A 214 -1.66 27.38 16.69
CA GLU A 214 -1.01 28.18 15.65
C GLU A 214 0.49 27.88 15.53
N GLU A 215 1.16 27.58 16.65
CA GLU A 215 2.60 27.29 16.66
C GLU A 215 2.89 25.95 15.98
N ASP A 216 2.13 24.91 16.33
CA ASP A 216 2.24 23.60 15.70
C ASP A 216 1.89 23.68 14.21
N THR A 217 0.79 24.36 13.86
CA THR A 217 0.36 24.51 12.46
C THR A 217 1.42 25.23 11.61
N MET A 218 2.05 26.30 12.12
CA MET A 218 3.08 27.03 11.37
C MET A 218 4.33 26.18 11.09
N ALA A 219 4.63 25.21 11.95
CA ALA A 219 5.77 24.31 11.79
C ALA A 219 5.47 23.09 10.91
N MET A 220 4.19 22.71 10.73
CA MET A 220 3.80 21.62 9.83
C MET A 220 4.17 21.89 8.36
N LEU A 221 4.26 20.81 7.58
CA LEU A 221 4.44 20.90 6.12
C LEU A 221 3.33 21.73 5.48
N PRO A 222 3.62 22.53 4.44
CA PRO A 222 2.63 23.40 3.79
C PRO A 222 1.34 22.69 3.36
N ASP A 223 1.46 21.46 2.86
CA ASP A 223 0.31 20.63 2.44
C ASP A 223 -0.65 20.26 3.59
N LEU A 224 -0.21 20.40 4.85
CA LEU A 224 -0.95 20.00 6.05
C LEU A 224 -1.55 21.17 6.82
N GLN A 225 -1.19 22.42 6.51
CA GLN A 225 -1.56 23.60 7.31
C GLN A 225 -3.01 24.05 7.09
N LEU A 226 -3.56 23.87 5.88
CA LEU A 226 -4.86 24.40 5.47
C LEU A 226 -5.72 23.31 4.83
N LEU A 227 -6.00 22.28 5.61
CA LEU A 227 -6.87 21.19 5.19
C LEU A 227 -8.32 21.67 5.02
N PRO A 228 -9.06 21.11 4.04
CA PRO A 228 -10.46 21.46 3.87
C PRO A 228 -11.30 20.93 5.05
N PRO A 229 -12.45 21.56 5.37
CA PRO A 229 -13.25 21.20 6.54
C PRO A 229 -13.87 19.80 6.46
N ASP A 230 -14.02 19.25 5.25
CA ASP A 230 -14.46 17.88 4.96
C ASP A 230 -13.30 16.87 4.84
N LYS A 231 -12.07 17.25 5.25
CA LYS A 231 -10.95 16.31 5.28
C LYS A 231 -11.21 15.21 6.32
N GLU A 232 -11.26 13.98 5.82
CA GLU A 232 -11.34 12.77 6.63
C GLU A 232 -10.04 11.96 6.53
N ARG A 233 -9.80 11.16 7.58
CA ARG A 233 -8.77 10.12 7.55
C ARG A 233 -9.16 9.03 6.55
N ASP A 234 -8.21 8.18 6.20
CA ASP A 234 -8.53 6.94 5.48
C ASP A 234 -9.56 6.12 6.28
N SER A 235 -10.52 5.55 5.57
CA SER A 235 -11.57 4.72 6.16
C SER A 235 -11.07 3.34 6.61
N ASP A 236 -9.96 2.84 6.05
CA ASP A 236 -9.37 1.55 6.42
C ASP A 236 -8.25 1.75 7.46
N PRO A 237 -8.42 1.31 8.73
CA PRO A 237 -7.40 1.45 9.76
C PRO A 237 -6.11 0.70 9.44
N THR A 238 -6.16 -0.35 8.62
CA THR A 238 -4.96 -1.08 8.20
C THR A 238 -4.09 -0.29 7.23
N ILE A 239 -4.70 0.61 6.44
CA ILE A 239 -3.96 1.53 5.56
C ILE A 239 -3.29 2.62 6.40
N MET A 240 -4.03 3.23 7.34
CA MET A 240 -3.46 4.19 8.30
C MET A 240 -2.30 3.59 9.09
N GLN A 241 -2.45 2.35 9.57
CA GLN A 241 -1.39 1.62 10.26
C GLN A 241 -0.15 1.44 9.38
N THR A 242 -0.34 1.12 8.10
CA THR A 242 0.77 0.98 7.15
C THR A 242 1.54 2.31 6.98
N HIS A 243 0.85 3.45 6.99
CA HIS A 243 1.49 4.76 6.96
C HIS A 243 2.28 5.06 8.24
N VAL A 244 1.70 4.80 9.41
CA VAL A 244 2.39 4.98 10.71
C VAL A 244 3.60 4.05 10.85
N GLU A 245 3.49 2.81 10.39
CA GLU A 245 4.63 1.88 10.36
C GLU A 245 5.71 2.32 9.36
N THR A 246 5.33 3.00 8.27
CA THR A 246 6.30 3.59 7.34
C THR A 246 7.03 4.78 7.98
N LEU A 247 6.30 5.66 8.68
CA LEU A 247 6.92 6.72 9.49
C LEU A 247 7.89 6.12 10.52
N MET A 248 7.48 5.04 11.19
CA MET A 248 8.36 4.32 12.13
C MET A 248 9.64 3.81 11.46
N LEU A 249 9.57 3.26 10.24
CA LEU A 249 10.78 2.88 9.50
C LEU A 249 11.69 4.09 9.24
N LEU A 250 11.13 5.22 8.79
CA LEU A 250 11.88 6.44 8.51
C LEU A 250 12.54 7.04 9.77
N THR A 251 12.02 6.76 10.98
CA THR A 251 12.69 7.12 12.24
C THR A 251 13.92 6.30 12.57
N THR A 252 14.32 5.33 11.73
CA THR A 252 15.56 4.57 11.94
C THR A 252 16.78 5.49 11.89
N THR A 253 16.78 6.47 10.99
CA THR A 253 17.83 7.49 10.90
C THR A 253 17.58 8.64 11.88
N ARG A 254 18.66 9.32 12.30
CA ARG A 254 18.54 10.54 13.11
C ARG A 254 17.81 11.64 12.35
N GLU A 255 18.22 11.88 11.12
CA GLU A 255 17.61 12.86 10.21
C GLU A 255 16.09 12.66 10.12
N GLY A 256 15.62 11.42 9.94
CA GLY A 256 14.19 11.13 9.93
C GLY A 256 13.47 11.49 11.23
N ARG A 257 14.08 11.24 12.41
CA ARG A 257 13.51 11.66 13.70
C ARG A 257 13.46 13.19 13.83
N ASP A 258 14.53 13.88 13.44
CA ASP A 258 14.63 15.32 13.58
C ASP A 258 13.63 16.04 12.67
N ILE A 259 13.55 15.64 11.41
CA ILE A 259 12.56 16.19 10.47
C ILE A 259 11.14 15.96 11.01
N MET A 260 10.82 14.76 11.50
CA MET A 260 9.48 14.49 12.05
C MET A 260 9.14 15.31 13.30
N ARG A 261 10.14 15.64 14.13
CA ARG A 261 9.95 16.55 15.28
C ARG A 261 9.73 17.98 14.80
N GLU A 262 10.56 18.43 13.85
CA GLU A 262 10.51 19.78 13.26
C GLU A 262 9.14 20.07 12.65
N ILE A 263 8.62 19.15 11.82
CA ILE A 263 7.35 19.32 11.13
C ILE A 263 6.11 18.96 11.97
N LYS A 264 6.28 18.76 13.28
CA LYS A 264 5.20 18.44 14.23
C LYS A 264 4.39 17.20 13.82
N VAL A 265 5.06 16.08 13.59
CA VAL A 265 4.38 14.77 13.42
C VAL A 265 3.69 14.31 14.72
N TYR A 266 4.25 14.64 15.89
CA TYR A 266 3.69 14.20 17.17
C TYR A 266 2.22 14.60 17.39
N PRO A 267 1.80 15.87 17.24
CA PRO A 267 0.40 16.26 17.34
C PRO A 267 -0.53 15.45 16.41
N ILE A 268 -0.11 15.19 15.17
CA ILE A 268 -0.88 14.40 14.20
C ILE A 268 -1.12 12.98 14.74
N ILE A 269 -0.06 12.32 15.23
CA ILE A 269 -0.14 10.96 15.77
C ILE A 269 -0.95 10.91 17.07
N ARG A 270 -0.89 11.96 17.90
CA ARG A 270 -1.71 12.09 19.11
C ARG A 270 -3.19 12.14 18.77
N GLU A 271 -3.61 13.02 17.86
CA GLU A 271 -5.02 13.15 17.48
C GLU A 271 -5.54 11.87 16.79
N LEU A 272 -4.70 11.23 15.97
CA LEU A 272 -5.00 9.93 15.39
C LEU A 272 -5.24 8.84 16.45
N HIS A 273 -4.35 8.73 17.45
CA HIS A 273 -4.49 7.78 18.57
C HIS A 273 -5.78 7.99 19.36
N LEU A 274 -6.15 9.25 19.60
CA LEU A 274 -7.37 9.62 20.32
C LEU A 274 -8.65 9.22 19.58
N LYS A 275 -8.71 9.44 18.27
CA LYS A 275 -9.94 9.26 17.50
C LYS A 275 -10.14 7.85 16.94
N ILE A 276 -9.08 7.05 16.82
CA ILE A 276 -9.19 5.71 16.24
C ILE A 276 -9.55 4.67 17.30
N ASP A 277 -10.56 3.83 17.03
CA ASP A 277 -10.89 2.66 17.84
C ASP A 277 -10.34 1.38 17.19
N HIS A 278 -9.02 1.26 17.16
CA HIS A 278 -8.32 0.08 16.62
C HIS A 278 -7.04 -0.18 17.41
N ASP A 279 -7.00 -1.28 18.16
CA ASP A 279 -5.93 -1.57 19.13
C ASP A 279 -4.54 -1.64 18.48
N GLU A 280 -4.37 -2.36 17.36
CA GLU A 280 -3.07 -2.47 16.67
C GLU A 280 -2.59 -1.12 16.11
N MET A 281 -3.54 -0.24 15.76
CA MET A 281 -3.23 1.08 15.23
C MET A 281 -2.78 2.01 16.35
N ARG A 282 -3.47 1.98 17.49
CA ARG A 282 -3.05 2.70 18.70
C ARG A 282 -1.65 2.26 19.15
N GLU A 283 -1.37 0.96 19.13
CA GLU A 283 -0.03 0.45 19.43
C GLU A 283 1.03 0.96 18.44
N ALA A 284 0.70 1.06 17.15
CA ALA A 284 1.60 1.66 16.17
C ALA A 284 1.89 3.15 16.48
N CYS A 285 0.87 3.93 16.84
CA CYS A 285 1.02 5.32 17.27
C CYS A 285 1.91 5.44 18.52
N GLU A 286 1.66 4.61 19.55
CA GLU A 286 2.42 4.58 20.80
C GLU A 286 3.90 4.29 20.54
N ARG A 287 4.21 3.29 19.70
CA ARG A 287 5.57 2.94 19.32
C ARG A 287 6.28 4.08 18.59
N LEU A 288 5.61 4.74 17.65
CA LEU A 288 6.18 5.88 16.92
C LEU A 288 6.51 7.04 17.87
N VAL A 289 5.57 7.42 18.75
CA VAL A 289 5.79 8.48 19.74
C VAL A 289 6.97 8.13 20.65
N GLN A 290 7.06 6.89 21.14
CA GLN A 290 8.19 6.47 21.97
C GLN A 290 9.53 6.65 21.27
N VAL A 291 9.63 6.39 19.96
CA VAL A 291 10.88 6.60 19.21
C VAL A 291 11.18 8.08 19.02
N LEU A 292 10.17 8.91 18.74
CA LEU A 292 10.33 10.36 18.63
C LEU A 292 10.74 11.02 19.96
N MET A 293 10.30 10.46 21.10
CA MET A 293 10.66 10.93 22.44
C MET A 293 12.05 10.51 22.92
N ARG A 294 12.73 9.58 22.24
CA ARG A 294 14.06 9.14 22.70
C ARG A 294 15.07 10.28 22.60
N ASP A 295 15.65 10.60 23.75
CA ASP A 295 16.87 11.40 23.86
C ASP A 295 18.04 10.63 23.23
N GLU A 296 18.97 11.33 22.60
CA GLU A 296 20.19 10.72 22.09
C GLU A 296 21.38 11.00 23.00
N GLU A 297 22.30 10.03 23.08
CA GLU A 297 23.48 10.12 23.93
C GLU A 297 24.33 11.34 23.55
N GLY A 298 24.34 12.36 24.41
CA GLY A 298 25.14 13.57 24.24
C GLY A 298 24.34 14.87 24.10
N GLU A 299 23.01 14.82 24.08
CA GLU A 299 22.14 16.00 23.93
C GLU A 299 21.32 16.34 25.19
N GLU A 300 20.91 17.60 25.30
CA GLU A 300 19.91 18.04 26.28
C GLU A 300 18.60 17.28 26.08
N LYS A 301 17.87 17.03 27.17
CA LYS A 301 16.56 16.36 27.12
C LYS A 301 15.68 17.02 26.07
N VAL A 302 15.06 16.21 25.21
CA VAL A 302 14.05 16.66 24.26
C VAL A 302 12.77 17.00 25.06
N ASP A 303 12.74 18.14 25.73
CA ASP A 303 11.54 18.71 26.33
C ASP A 303 10.75 19.48 25.26
N SER A 304 10.29 18.75 24.23
CA SER A 304 9.52 19.31 23.12
C SER A 304 8.00 19.27 23.37
N GLY A 305 7.58 19.17 24.64
CA GLY A 305 6.16 19.05 25.00
C GLY A 305 5.50 17.72 24.64
N MET A 306 6.26 16.72 24.19
CA MET A 306 5.75 15.39 23.86
C MET A 306 5.46 14.58 25.12
N LYS A 307 4.32 13.88 25.13
CA LYS A 307 3.91 12.99 26.21
C LYS A 307 3.68 11.57 25.68
N THR A 308 4.04 10.59 26.50
CA THR A 308 3.77 9.18 26.23
C THR A 308 2.27 8.96 26.03
N LEU A 309 1.89 8.21 24.99
CA LEU A 309 0.52 7.80 24.76
C LEU A 309 0.24 6.51 25.56
N ALA A 310 -0.90 6.45 26.27
CA ALA A 310 -1.30 5.29 27.04
C ALA A 310 -2.82 5.12 27.07
N ARG A 311 -3.29 3.86 27.05
CA ARG A 311 -4.71 3.51 27.18
C ARG A 311 -5.20 3.70 28.61
N ARG A 312 -6.34 4.39 28.78
CA ARG A 312 -7.17 4.26 30.00
C ARG A 312 -8.13 3.10 29.79
N SER A 313 -7.96 2.02 30.54
CA SER A 313 -8.98 0.97 30.62
C SER A 313 -9.88 1.26 31.82
N ASP A 314 -11.06 1.84 31.62
CA ASP A 314 -12.09 1.94 32.66
C ASP A 314 -12.83 0.60 32.92
N LYS A 315 -12.34 -0.51 32.36
CA LYS A 315 -12.82 -1.86 32.72
C LYS A 315 -12.03 -2.41 33.91
N PRO A 316 -12.68 -2.79 35.03
CA PRO A 316 -12.00 -3.41 36.14
C PRO A 316 -11.37 -4.74 35.68
N SER A 317 -10.07 -4.89 35.93
CA SER A 317 -9.26 -6.04 35.54
C SER A 317 -9.96 -7.35 35.93
N SER A 318 -10.40 -8.13 34.95
CA SER A 318 -10.67 -9.54 35.17
C SER A 318 -9.34 -10.29 35.00
N SER A 319 -8.94 -11.02 36.02
CA SER A 319 -7.67 -11.71 36.19
C SER A 319 -7.29 -12.63 35.01
N PRO A 320 -5.99 -12.89 34.78
CA PRO A 320 -5.53 -13.68 33.64
C PRO A 320 -5.92 -15.15 33.80
N LYS A 321 -6.62 -15.72 32.83
CA LYS A 321 -6.76 -17.18 32.70
C LYS A 321 -5.47 -17.76 32.10
N PRO A 322 -4.99 -18.92 32.59
CA PRO A 322 -3.70 -19.46 32.19
C PRO A 322 -3.73 -20.04 30.77
N PHE A 323 -2.59 -19.89 30.09
CA PHE A 323 -2.24 -20.46 28.79
C PHE A 323 -2.55 -21.96 28.69
N SER A 324 -3.23 -22.37 27.61
CA SER A 324 -3.16 -23.74 27.08
C SER A 324 -2.76 -23.69 25.62
N SER A 325 -1.61 -24.27 25.32
CA SER A 325 -1.05 -24.48 23.99
C SER A 325 -1.84 -25.52 23.19
N GLN A 326 -2.26 -25.18 21.97
CA GLN A 326 -2.31 -26.17 20.89
C GLN A 326 -2.34 -25.52 19.50
N SER A 327 -1.41 -25.97 18.67
CA SER A 327 -1.23 -25.70 17.25
C SER A 327 -2.14 -26.57 16.37
N ASN A 328 -2.78 -25.98 15.35
CA ASN A 328 -2.74 -26.37 13.92
C ASN A 328 -3.99 -25.91 13.15
N GLY A 329 -3.77 -25.14 12.08
CA GLY A 329 -4.23 -25.47 10.74
C GLY A 329 -5.69 -25.20 10.31
N VAL A 330 -5.79 -24.60 9.12
CA VAL A 330 -6.85 -24.66 8.09
C VAL A 330 -7.83 -23.48 8.01
N ALA A 331 -8.01 -23.06 6.76
CA ALA A 331 -8.71 -21.91 6.23
C ALA A 331 -10.24 -22.00 6.24
N GLY A 332 -10.87 -20.82 6.19
CA GLY A 332 -12.05 -20.51 5.37
C GLY A 332 -13.39 -21.15 5.75
N SER A 333 -14.24 -20.39 6.46
CA SER A 333 -15.70 -20.61 6.41
C SER A 333 -16.42 -19.28 6.63
N TRP A 334 -16.82 -18.64 5.54
CA TRP A 334 -17.75 -17.50 5.54
C TRP A 334 -19.16 -18.04 5.35
N ALA A 335 -19.92 -18.16 6.45
CA ALA A 335 -21.39 -18.18 6.43
C ALA A 335 -21.97 -18.09 7.85
N SER A 336 -22.88 -17.11 8.00
CA SER A 336 -24.06 -17.10 8.88
C SER A 336 -24.01 -16.32 10.21
N GLN A 337 -24.73 -15.19 10.14
CA GLN A 337 -25.81 -14.72 11.02
C GLN A 337 -25.46 -13.81 12.21
N ASP A 338 -25.74 -12.52 11.97
CA ASP A 338 -26.65 -11.67 12.73
C ASP A 338 -26.82 -11.98 14.22
N ALA A 339 -26.11 -11.19 15.03
CA ALA A 339 -26.61 -10.75 16.32
C ALA A 339 -26.38 -9.24 16.40
N GLU A 340 -27.47 -8.48 16.39
CA GLU A 340 -27.49 -7.07 16.77
C GLU A 340 -26.99 -6.95 18.22
N ASP A 341 -25.86 -6.28 18.44
CA ASP A 341 -25.46 -5.78 19.75
C ASP A 341 -25.75 -4.28 19.85
N PRO A 342 -26.25 -3.80 20.99
CA PRO A 342 -26.84 -2.49 21.13
C PRO A 342 -25.76 -1.41 21.14
N ALA A 343 -26.15 -0.23 20.65
CA ALA A 343 -25.38 1.02 20.65
C ALA A 343 -24.55 1.17 21.93
N SER A 344 -23.23 1.19 21.79
CA SER A 344 -22.33 1.59 22.88
C SER A 344 -22.14 3.10 22.83
N ASP A 345 -22.61 3.76 23.87
CA ASP A 345 -22.39 5.17 24.16
C ASP A 345 -20.89 5.52 24.02
N SER A 346 -20.60 6.69 23.45
CA SER A 346 -19.25 7.22 23.37
C SER A 346 -18.78 7.61 24.78
N ASP A 347 -17.88 6.81 25.35
CA ASP A 347 -17.15 7.19 26.55
C ASP A 347 -15.96 8.07 26.16
N ASP A 348 -15.89 9.27 26.75
CA ASP A 348 -14.79 10.23 26.58
C ASP A 348 -13.44 9.64 27.02
N ASP A 349 -12.66 9.14 26.08
CA ASP A 349 -11.26 8.72 26.29
C ASP A 349 -10.38 9.95 26.63
N LYS A 350 -9.86 10.01 27.86
CA LYS A 350 -8.90 11.05 28.29
C LYS A 350 -7.47 10.47 28.32
N ILE A 351 -6.53 11.19 27.70
CA ILE A 351 -5.08 10.94 27.84
C ILE A 351 -4.70 10.92 29.33
N VAL A 352 -3.89 9.95 29.74
CA VAL A 352 -3.20 10.00 31.03
C VAL A 352 -1.77 10.43 30.80
N GLU A 353 -1.44 11.59 31.37
CA GLU A 353 -0.07 12.02 31.57
C GLU A 353 0.56 11.08 32.62
N VAL A 354 1.57 10.30 32.23
CA VAL A 354 2.35 9.46 33.16
C VAL A 354 3.72 10.08 33.36
#